data_AF-A0A845L1H3-F1
#
_entry.id   AF-A0A845L1H3-F1
#
_cell.length_a   1.000
_cell.length_b   1.000
_cell.length_c   1.000
_cell.angle_alpha   90.00
_cell.angle_beta   90.00
_cell.angle_gamma   90.00
#
_symmetry.space_group_name_H-M   'P 1'
#
loop_
_entity.id
_entity.type
_entity.pdbx_description
1 polymer ?
#
loop_
_entity_poly.entity_id
_entity_poly.type
_entity_poly.pdbx_seq_one_letter_code
_entity_poly.pdbx_strand_id
1 'polypeptide(L)'
;MKRQLVSTTLTVCLLMATCQPVMAVSLVIDGEQIPESDAVMVNNRTMVPLRYIAEAFDIHVHYANDQVVIQSPAFEKEKADYFDLALEKRFDHLPELSEGEDPDLRSFLMFAFFSKKDYRVNPVMSKEYVEKVAKDHFAWEGIDHSSTKEWKYDGENYTATPWSYTSACFYDLQKINAYWKDGKRMYDVLLTEYLFSEYEFESIDFTPNDEKTYSEPMTYVMNKMGDEIKNGMSVIEAIKTLIVKGDVENFKRRESLRIIFYVNEVSGNMVFTHVERKVE
;
A
#
# COMPACT_ATOMS: atom_id res chain seq x y z
N MET A 1 -93.55 -18.88 18.77
CA MET A 1 -93.03 -20.27 18.77
C MET A 1 -92.33 -20.47 17.43
N LYS A 2 -91.04 -20.81 17.26
CA LYS A 2 -89.97 -21.46 18.03
C LYS A 2 -88.60 -20.79 17.71
N ARG A 3 -87.63 -20.96 18.62
CA ARG A 3 -86.23 -20.47 18.65
C ARG A 3 -85.29 -21.14 17.63
N GLN A 4 -84.16 -20.51 17.28
CA GLN A 4 -82.72 -20.88 17.55
C GLN A 4 -81.80 -19.88 16.77
N LEU A 5 -80.89 -19.06 17.33
CA LEU A 5 -79.60 -19.19 18.04
C LEU A 5 -78.33 -19.15 17.12
N VAL A 6 -77.33 -18.32 17.52
CA VAL A 6 -75.83 -18.47 17.35
C VAL A 6 -75.24 -17.96 16.01
N SER A 7 -74.06 -17.31 15.88
CA SER A 7 -73.04 -16.72 16.77
C SER A 7 -71.96 -16.01 15.90
N THR A 8 -71.40 -14.92 16.43
CA THR A 8 -70.01 -14.38 16.31
C THR A 8 -68.94 -15.40 15.87
N THR A 9 -67.90 -15.06 15.08
CA THR A 9 -66.71 -14.26 15.50
C THR A 9 -65.86 -13.71 14.33
N LEU A 10 -65.30 -12.51 14.54
CA LEU A 10 -64.27 -11.84 13.75
C LEU A 10 -62.88 -12.25 14.31
N THR A 11 -62.07 -12.97 13.54
CA THR A 11 -60.71 -13.37 13.95
C THR A 11 -59.71 -12.31 13.51
N VAL A 12 -59.32 -11.43 14.44
CA VAL A 12 -58.16 -10.55 14.31
C VAL A 12 -56.92 -11.38 14.68
N CYS A 13 -56.14 -11.79 13.68
CA CYS A 13 -54.82 -12.38 13.90
C CYS A 13 -53.84 -11.31 14.39
N LEU A 14 -53.59 -11.32 15.70
CA LEU A 14 -52.52 -10.58 16.35
C LEU A 14 -51.18 -11.20 15.91
N LEU A 15 -50.47 -10.54 14.99
CA LEU A 15 -49.05 -10.82 14.70
C LEU A 15 -48.23 -10.41 15.94
N MET A 16 -48.10 -11.36 16.87
CA MET A 16 -47.12 -11.27 17.96
C MET A 16 -45.73 -11.36 17.33
N ALA A 17 -45.10 -10.21 17.12
CA ALA A 17 -43.65 -10.14 16.94
C ALA A 17 -43.02 -10.68 18.24
N THR A 18 -42.58 -11.93 18.23
CA THR A 18 -41.89 -12.53 19.36
C THR A 18 -40.53 -11.84 19.49
N CYS A 19 -40.43 -10.91 20.43
CA CYS A 19 -39.14 -10.43 20.93
C CYS A 19 -38.44 -11.63 21.57
N GLN A 20 -37.52 -12.28 20.85
CA GLN A 20 -36.72 -13.35 21.44
C GLN A 20 -35.79 -12.74 22.51
N PRO A 21 -35.60 -13.41 23.67
CA PRO A 21 -34.71 -12.90 24.69
C PRO A 21 -33.28 -12.88 24.15
N VAL A 22 -32.66 -11.70 24.16
CA VAL A 22 -31.24 -11.54 23.91
C VAL A 22 -30.50 -12.17 25.09
N MET A 23 -29.86 -13.32 24.87
CA MET A 23 -28.97 -13.94 25.85
C MET A 23 -27.67 -13.14 25.86
N ALA A 24 -27.34 -12.53 27.01
CA ALA A 24 -26.07 -11.86 27.23
C ALA A 24 -24.95 -12.92 27.32
N VAL A 25 -23.86 -12.69 26.58
CA VAL A 25 -22.66 -13.56 26.59
C VAL A 25 -21.54 -12.80 27.28
N SER A 26 -20.80 -13.44 28.18
CA SER A 26 -19.63 -12.83 28.83
C SER A 26 -18.40 -12.92 27.94
N LEU A 27 -17.73 -11.79 27.69
CA LEU A 27 -16.43 -11.76 27.03
C LEU A 27 -15.29 -11.80 28.07
N VAL A 28 -14.27 -12.60 27.82
CA VAL A 28 -13.08 -12.72 28.67
C VAL A 28 -11.83 -12.61 27.79
N ILE A 29 -10.90 -11.73 28.16
CA ILE A 29 -9.61 -11.55 27.48
C ILE A 29 -8.52 -11.71 28.55
N ASP A 30 -7.56 -12.59 28.32
CA ASP A 30 -6.46 -12.91 29.26
C ASP A 30 -6.90 -13.22 30.71
N GLY A 31 -8.08 -13.82 30.85
CA GLY A 31 -8.66 -14.20 32.14
C GLY A 31 -9.42 -13.08 32.85
N GLU A 32 -9.46 -11.87 32.28
CA GLU A 32 -10.24 -10.75 32.77
C GLU A 32 -11.59 -10.64 32.05
N GLN A 33 -12.67 -10.54 32.82
CA GLN A 33 -14.01 -10.36 32.27
C GLN A 33 -14.21 -8.90 31.86
N ILE A 34 -14.63 -8.66 30.61
CA ILE A 34 -14.87 -7.32 30.08
C ILE A 34 -16.28 -6.86 30.51
N PRO A 35 -16.42 -5.85 31.40
CA PRO A 35 -17.71 -5.50 32.01
C PRO A 35 -18.73 -4.91 31.03
N GLU A 36 -18.27 -4.30 29.94
CA GLU A 36 -19.08 -3.62 28.92
C GLU A 36 -19.23 -4.43 27.63
N SER A 37 -19.06 -5.75 27.66
CA SER A 37 -19.19 -6.53 26.43
C SER A 37 -20.66 -6.61 25.99
N ASP A 38 -21.04 -5.84 24.97
CA ASP A 38 -22.30 -5.95 24.21
C ASP A 38 -22.36 -7.26 23.39
N ALA A 39 -21.75 -8.34 23.88
CA ALA A 39 -21.79 -9.62 23.20
C ALA A 39 -23.22 -10.20 23.34
N VAL A 40 -23.88 -10.35 22.20
CA VAL A 40 -25.30 -10.71 22.11
C VAL A 40 -25.49 -11.90 21.19
N MET A 41 -26.43 -12.77 21.55
CA MET A 41 -26.88 -13.85 20.66
C MET A 41 -27.92 -13.33 19.68
N VAL A 42 -27.62 -13.38 18.38
CA VAL A 42 -28.54 -13.01 17.29
C VAL A 42 -28.65 -14.18 16.32
N ASN A 43 -29.85 -14.68 16.07
CA ASN A 43 -30.10 -15.79 15.14
C ASN A 43 -29.18 -17.00 15.37
N ASN A 44 -29.00 -17.39 16.64
CA ASN A 44 -28.13 -18.49 17.04
C ASN A 44 -26.63 -18.30 16.68
N ARG A 45 -26.19 -17.05 16.52
CA ARG A 45 -24.77 -16.66 16.39
C ARG A 45 -24.41 -15.70 17.51
N THR A 46 -23.25 -15.88 18.12
CA THR A 46 -22.69 -14.90 19.05
C THR A 46 -22.12 -13.74 18.26
N MET A 47 -22.70 -12.56 18.42
CA MET A 47 -22.13 -11.30 17.95
C MET A 47 -21.26 -10.75 19.06
N VAL A 48 -20.00 -10.45 18.74
CA VAL A 48 -19.05 -9.89 19.70
C VAL A 48 -18.62 -8.49 19.26
N PRO A 49 -18.33 -7.58 20.20
CA PRO A 49 -17.86 -6.25 19.86
C PRO A 49 -16.45 -6.30 19.29
N LEU A 50 -16.34 -6.34 17.96
CA LEU A 50 -15.08 -6.49 17.23
C LEU A 50 -14.00 -5.49 17.68
N ARG A 51 -14.38 -4.20 17.81
CA ARG A 51 -13.47 -3.12 18.23
C ARG A 51 -12.84 -3.40 19.59
N TYR A 52 -13.66 -3.74 20.58
CA TYR A 52 -13.17 -4.01 21.94
C TYR A 52 -12.18 -5.19 21.96
N ILE A 53 -12.47 -6.25 21.20
CA ILE A 53 -11.56 -7.39 21.10
C ILE A 53 -10.25 -6.98 20.42
N ALA A 54 -10.34 -6.24 19.31
CA ALA A 54 -9.17 -5.79 18.57
C ALA A 54 -8.29 -4.85 19.40
N GLU A 55 -8.86 -3.82 20.02
CA GLU A 55 -8.14 -2.83 20.82
C GLU A 55 -7.46 -3.48 22.04
N ALA A 56 -8.03 -4.55 22.62
CA ALA A 56 -7.39 -5.31 23.68
C ALA A 56 -6.09 -6.02 23.24
N PHE A 57 -5.89 -6.22 21.94
CA PHE A 57 -4.65 -6.75 21.35
C PHE A 57 -3.80 -5.65 20.69
N ASP A 58 -4.02 -4.38 21.05
CA ASP A 58 -3.40 -3.20 20.42
C ASP A 58 -3.69 -3.09 18.91
N ILE A 59 -4.78 -3.70 18.43
CA ILE A 59 -5.17 -3.68 17.02
C ILE A 59 -6.12 -2.52 16.77
N HIS A 60 -5.81 -1.70 15.77
CA HIS A 60 -6.63 -0.56 15.38
C HIS A 60 -7.75 -0.98 14.43
N VAL A 61 -8.97 -0.46 14.68
CA VAL A 61 -10.15 -0.71 13.86
C VAL A 61 -10.64 0.60 13.25
N HIS A 62 -10.60 0.66 11.93
CA HIS A 62 -11.09 1.80 11.15
C HIS A 62 -12.38 1.43 10.43
N TYR A 63 -13.33 2.36 10.43
CA TYR A 63 -14.61 2.23 9.74
C TYR A 63 -14.61 3.26 8.62
N ALA A 64 -14.56 2.80 7.37
CA ALA A 64 -14.56 3.67 6.20
C ALA A 64 -15.20 2.94 5.02
N ASN A 65 -15.99 3.64 4.20
CA ASN A 65 -16.54 3.12 2.95
C ASN A 65 -17.29 1.78 3.09
N ASP A 66 -18.16 1.65 4.10
CA ASP A 66 -18.90 0.42 4.42
C ASP A 66 -18.01 -0.80 4.73
N GLN A 67 -16.72 -0.58 5.01
CA GLN A 67 -15.76 -1.59 5.39
C GLN A 67 -15.30 -1.39 6.84
N VAL A 68 -15.01 -2.51 7.49
CA VAL A 68 -14.30 -2.55 8.76
C VAL A 68 -12.88 -3.03 8.47
N VAL A 69 -11.92 -2.12 8.61
CA VAL A 69 -10.50 -2.38 8.39
C VAL A 69 -9.85 -2.63 9.75
N ILE A 70 -9.11 -3.73 9.84
CA ILE A 70 -8.39 -4.15 11.04
C ILE A 70 -6.89 -4.10 10.72
N GLN A 71 -6.15 -3.21 11.37
CA GLN A 71 -4.71 -3.07 11.18
C GLN A 71 -3.98 -3.38 12.48
N SER A 72 -3.07 -4.36 12.42
CA SER A 72 -2.18 -4.67 13.55
C SER A 72 -0.98 -3.71 13.55
N PRO A 73 -0.39 -3.42 14.71
CA PRO A 73 0.83 -2.62 14.80
C PRO A 73 1.99 -3.20 13.98
N ALA A 74 2.06 -4.53 13.89
CA ALA A 74 3.04 -5.22 13.05
C ALA A 74 2.86 -4.86 11.57
N PHE A 75 1.62 -4.83 11.08
CA PHE A 75 1.35 -4.47 9.70
C PHE A 75 1.61 -2.98 9.45
N GLU A 76 1.25 -2.09 10.37
CA GLU A 76 1.60 -0.66 10.26
C GLU A 76 3.11 -0.43 10.14
N LYS A 77 3.91 -1.18 10.90
CA LYS A 77 5.36 -1.17 10.76
C LYS A 77 5.79 -1.65 9.38
N GLU A 78 5.21 -2.72 8.85
CA GLU A 78 5.49 -3.18 7.48
C GLU A 78 5.12 -2.13 6.43
N LYS A 79 3.99 -1.43 6.59
CA LYS A 79 3.62 -0.31 5.70
C LYS A 79 4.68 0.79 5.72
N ALA A 80 5.16 1.16 6.91
CA ALA A 80 6.20 2.17 7.06
C ALA A 80 7.52 1.72 6.42
N ASP A 81 7.93 0.47 6.65
CA ASP A 81 9.15 -0.11 6.08
C ASP A 81 9.08 -0.15 4.53
N TYR A 82 7.93 -0.54 3.95
CA TYR A 82 7.74 -0.58 2.50
C TYR A 82 7.62 0.80 1.86
N PHE A 83 7.04 1.77 2.56
CA PHE A 83 7.04 3.16 2.10
C PHE A 83 8.47 3.67 1.93
N ASP A 84 9.32 3.51 2.96
CA ASP A 84 10.73 3.92 2.91
C ASP A 84 11.50 3.15 1.84
N LEU A 85 11.27 1.84 1.76
CA LEU A 85 11.93 0.98 0.77
C LEU A 85 11.57 1.39 -0.66
N ALA A 86 10.31 1.71 -0.92
CA ALA A 86 9.86 2.12 -2.25
C ALA A 86 10.50 3.44 -2.69
N LEU A 87 10.65 4.40 -1.76
CA LEU A 87 11.39 5.64 -1.99
C LEU A 87 12.88 5.38 -2.23
N GLU A 88 13.52 4.58 -1.39
CA GLU A 88 14.95 4.28 -1.47
C GLU A 88 15.31 3.55 -2.77
N LYS A 89 14.52 2.54 -3.12
CA LYS A 89 14.76 1.67 -4.28
C LYS A 89 14.09 2.16 -5.56
N ARG A 90 13.41 3.31 -5.51
CA ARG A 90 12.73 3.92 -6.66
C ARG A 90 11.80 2.93 -7.35
N PHE A 91 10.86 2.39 -6.58
CA PHE A 91 9.86 1.45 -7.10
C PHE A 91 9.05 2.03 -8.26
N ASP A 92 8.95 3.36 -8.35
CA ASP A 92 8.35 4.10 -9.46
C ASP A 92 9.07 3.91 -10.81
N HIS A 93 10.29 3.38 -10.78
CA HIS A 93 11.07 3.07 -11.98
C HIS A 93 11.34 1.59 -12.18
N LEU A 94 10.80 0.69 -11.35
CA LEU A 94 10.94 -0.75 -11.60
C LEU A 94 10.39 -1.11 -12.98
N PRO A 95 11.19 -1.78 -13.85
CA PRO A 95 10.72 -2.25 -15.14
C PRO A 95 9.76 -3.42 -14.94
N GLU A 96 8.74 -3.53 -15.79
CA GLU A 96 7.85 -4.70 -15.77
C GLU A 96 8.60 -5.95 -16.26
N LEU A 97 8.31 -7.08 -15.64
CA LEU A 97 8.79 -8.39 -16.08
C LEU A 97 7.90 -9.53 -15.56
N SER A 98 7.82 -10.60 -16.33
CA SER A 98 7.26 -11.88 -15.86
C SER A 98 8.36 -12.79 -15.31
N GLU A 99 7.95 -13.83 -14.59
CA GLU A 99 8.90 -14.81 -14.10
C GLU A 99 9.65 -15.51 -15.24
N GLY A 100 10.98 -15.46 -15.19
CA GLY A 100 11.87 -16.03 -16.20
C GLY A 100 12.10 -15.15 -17.42
N GLU A 101 11.54 -13.93 -17.44
CA GLU A 101 11.78 -12.93 -18.47
C GLU A 101 12.75 -11.85 -17.97
N ASP A 102 13.55 -11.32 -18.89
CA ASP A 102 14.38 -10.15 -18.64
C ASP A 102 13.57 -8.87 -18.86
N PRO A 103 13.85 -7.78 -18.11
CA PRO A 103 13.17 -6.51 -18.33
C PRO A 103 13.54 -5.91 -19.68
N ASP A 104 12.66 -5.06 -20.23
CA ASP A 104 13.02 -4.28 -21.42
C ASP A 104 14.17 -3.31 -21.11
N LEU A 105 15.12 -3.20 -22.04
CA LEU A 105 16.33 -2.40 -21.84
C LEU A 105 16.01 -0.93 -21.52
N ARG A 106 14.99 -0.35 -22.13
CA ARG A 106 14.67 1.07 -21.97
C ARG A 106 14.21 1.36 -20.55
N SER A 107 13.25 0.60 -20.02
CA SER A 107 12.74 0.77 -18.65
C SER A 107 13.80 0.37 -17.62
N PHE A 108 14.58 -0.68 -17.89
CA PHE A 108 15.69 -1.06 -17.03
C PHE A 108 16.75 0.03 -16.90
N LEU A 109 17.11 0.71 -17.99
CA LEU A 109 18.06 1.84 -17.92
C LEU A 109 17.52 3.01 -17.10
N MET A 110 16.20 3.24 -17.10
CA MET A 110 15.58 4.22 -16.19
C MET A 110 15.75 3.80 -14.73
N PHE A 111 15.45 2.54 -14.40
CA PHE A 111 15.68 1.99 -13.05
C PHE A 111 17.13 2.12 -12.61
N ALA A 112 18.07 1.69 -13.46
CA ALA A 112 19.50 1.75 -13.17
C ALA A 112 19.96 3.20 -12.93
N PHE A 113 19.50 4.15 -13.74
CA PHE A 113 19.83 5.55 -13.58
C PHE A 113 19.35 6.11 -12.24
N PHE A 114 18.08 5.87 -11.89
CA PHE A 114 17.50 6.41 -10.66
C PHE A 114 17.96 5.67 -9.40
N SER A 115 18.48 4.46 -9.53
CA SER A 115 19.13 3.71 -8.44
C SER A 115 20.50 4.26 -8.07
N LYS A 116 21.11 5.08 -8.93
CA LYS A 116 22.43 5.67 -8.71
C LYS A 116 22.33 6.87 -7.75
N LYS A 117 22.97 6.82 -6.58
CA LYS A 117 22.88 7.90 -5.57
C LYS A 117 23.28 9.29 -6.08
N ASP A 118 24.24 9.35 -6.99
CA ASP A 118 24.81 10.58 -7.56
C ASP A 118 24.28 10.90 -8.97
N TYR A 119 23.15 10.32 -9.41
CA TYR A 119 22.62 10.49 -10.77
C TYR A 119 22.48 11.96 -11.21
N ARG A 120 22.19 12.88 -10.27
CA ARG A 120 22.05 14.32 -10.54
C ARG A 120 23.38 15.00 -10.85
N VAL A 121 24.47 14.52 -10.26
CA VAL A 121 25.83 15.09 -10.41
C VAL A 121 26.59 14.36 -11.50
N ASN A 122 26.37 13.06 -11.62
CA ASN A 122 27.04 12.16 -12.55
C ASN A 122 26.01 11.32 -13.30
N PRO A 123 25.38 11.88 -14.35
CA PRO A 123 24.28 11.23 -15.05
C PRO A 123 24.71 10.14 -16.04
N VAL A 124 26.02 9.90 -16.18
CA VAL A 124 26.56 8.86 -17.07
C VAL A 124 26.52 7.51 -16.36
N MET A 125 26.09 6.47 -17.07
CA MET A 125 26.16 5.08 -16.60
C MET A 125 27.13 4.29 -17.47
N SER A 126 28.16 3.69 -16.87
CA SER A 126 29.03 2.77 -17.61
C SER A 126 28.33 1.45 -17.87
N LYS A 127 28.76 0.74 -18.92
CA LYS A 127 28.31 -0.61 -19.23
C LYS A 127 28.46 -1.54 -18.01
N GLU A 128 29.61 -1.52 -17.36
CA GLU A 128 29.90 -2.33 -16.16
C GLU A 128 28.90 -2.05 -15.03
N TYR A 129 28.56 -0.78 -14.80
CA TYR A 129 27.55 -0.42 -13.80
C TYR A 129 26.18 -0.99 -14.15
N VAL A 130 25.76 -0.84 -15.42
CA VAL A 130 24.47 -1.34 -15.91
C VAL A 130 24.40 -2.87 -15.78
N GLU A 131 25.45 -3.59 -16.19
CA GLU A 131 25.54 -5.04 -16.04
C GLU A 131 25.50 -5.47 -14.57
N LYS A 132 26.17 -4.73 -13.68
CA LYS A 132 26.13 -4.99 -12.24
C LYS A 132 24.72 -4.83 -11.67
N VAL A 133 24.02 -3.74 -12.01
CA VAL A 133 22.64 -3.51 -11.55
C VAL A 133 21.69 -4.61 -12.07
N ALA A 134 21.84 -5.03 -13.32
CA ALA A 134 21.04 -6.09 -13.94
C ALA A 134 21.22 -7.42 -13.18
N LYS A 135 22.47 -7.80 -12.93
CA LYS A 135 22.79 -9.01 -12.19
C LYS A 135 22.29 -8.96 -10.75
N ASP A 136 22.51 -7.84 -10.07
CA ASP A 136 22.20 -7.68 -8.65
C ASP A 136 20.70 -7.63 -8.34
N HIS A 137 19.89 -7.11 -9.27
CA HIS A 137 18.48 -6.84 -9.05
C HIS A 137 17.52 -7.66 -9.91
N PHE A 138 18.00 -8.28 -10.99
CA PHE A 138 17.14 -9.07 -11.90
C PHE A 138 17.74 -10.43 -12.25
N ALA A 139 18.94 -10.76 -11.73
CA ALA A 139 19.72 -11.92 -12.16
C ALA A 139 19.93 -11.98 -13.69
N TRP A 140 19.90 -10.81 -14.33
CA TRP A 140 20.00 -10.67 -15.78
C TRP A 140 21.47 -10.51 -16.19
N GLU A 141 21.94 -11.42 -17.04
CA GLU A 141 23.30 -11.42 -17.62
C GLU A 141 23.23 -11.39 -19.14
N GLY A 142 24.30 -10.93 -19.81
CA GLY A 142 24.38 -10.96 -21.27
C GLY A 142 23.48 -9.93 -21.97
N ILE A 143 23.39 -8.71 -21.41
CA ILE A 143 22.57 -7.62 -21.94
C ILE A 143 22.99 -7.28 -23.38
N ASP A 144 22.02 -7.22 -24.30
CA ASP A 144 22.23 -6.68 -25.65
C ASP A 144 22.19 -5.13 -25.62
N HIS A 145 23.36 -4.54 -25.37
CA HIS A 145 23.48 -3.10 -25.21
C HIS A 145 23.25 -2.35 -26.53
N SER A 146 22.30 -1.42 -26.51
CA SER A 146 22.00 -0.52 -27.63
C SER A 146 21.51 0.83 -27.15
N SER A 147 21.47 1.83 -28.04
CA SER A 147 20.81 3.10 -27.76
C SER A 147 19.30 2.92 -27.71
N THR A 148 18.64 3.65 -26.83
CA THR A 148 17.18 3.76 -26.76
C THR A 148 16.75 5.21 -27.03
N LYS A 149 15.47 5.53 -26.84
CA LYS A 149 14.96 6.90 -27.01
C LYS A 149 15.58 7.88 -25.99
N GLU A 150 15.68 7.48 -24.73
CA GLU A 150 16.17 8.30 -23.61
C GLU A 150 17.69 8.17 -23.40
N TRP A 151 18.32 7.16 -24.02
CA TRP A 151 19.70 6.80 -23.74
C TRP A 151 20.53 6.63 -25.01
N LYS A 152 21.57 7.46 -25.16
CA LYS A 152 22.60 7.25 -26.17
C LYS A 152 23.67 6.33 -25.60
N TYR A 153 23.94 5.23 -26.30
CA TYR A 153 25.02 4.31 -25.99
C TYR A 153 26.18 4.51 -26.98
N ASP A 154 27.40 4.69 -26.48
CA ASP A 154 28.60 4.92 -27.30
C ASP A 154 29.51 3.68 -27.45
N GLY A 155 29.10 2.54 -26.89
CA GLY A 155 29.88 1.30 -26.81
C GLY A 155 30.44 1.04 -25.42
N GLU A 156 30.54 2.05 -24.57
CA GLU A 156 31.05 1.91 -23.19
C GLU A 156 30.13 2.56 -22.16
N ASN A 157 29.44 3.64 -22.52
CA ASN A 157 28.64 4.44 -21.61
C ASN A 157 27.27 4.77 -22.21
N TYR A 158 26.30 4.86 -21.30
CA TYR A 158 25.00 5.47 -21.54
C TYR A 158 25.02 6.91 -21.08
N THR A 159 24.61 7.81 -21.97
CA THR A 159 24.35 9.22 -21.66
C THR A 159 22.88 9.52 -21.92
N ALA A 160 22.23 10.17 -20.96
CA ALA A 160 20.86 10.65 -21.12
C ALA A 160 20.77 11.60 -22.32
N THR A 161 19.79 11.38 -23.20
CA THR A 161 19.31 12.40 -24.13
C THR A 161 18.43 13.40 -23.36
N PRO A 162 18.09 14.59 -23.88
CA PRO A 162 17.11 15.43 -23.21
C PRO A 162 15.74 14.74 -23.14
N TRP A 163 15.22 14.52 -21.92
CA TRP A 163 13.90 13.93 -21.68
C TRP A 163 13.21 14.54 -20.45
N SER A 164 11.89 14.35 -20.39
CA SER A 164 11.05 14.63 -19.22
C SER A 164 10.51 13.31 -18.68
N TYR A 165 10.39 13.21 -17.37
CA TYR A 165 9.84 12.07 -16.67
C TYR A 165 8.91 12.56 -15.57
N THR A 166 7.94 11.72 -15.22
CA THR A 166 7.09 11.91 -14.06
C THR A 166 7.48 10.88 -13.00
N SER A 167 7.73 11.32 -11.77
CA SER A 167 7.92 10.45 -10.62
C SER A 167 6.66 10.48 -9.75
N ALA A 168 6.19 9.32 -9.32
CA ALA A 168 5.24 9.21 -8.21
C ALA A 168 5.74 8.07 -7.35
N CYS A 169 6.17 8.35 -6.13
CA CYS A 169 7.00 7.40 -5.38
C CYS A 169 6.37 6.99 -4.04
N PHE A 170 5.13 7.38 -3.78
CA PHE A 170 4.45 7.08 -2.52
C PHE A 170 3.60 5.82 -2.66
N TYR A 171 4.07 4.75 -2.04
CA TYR A 171 3.45 3.44 -2.09
C TYR A 171 2.84 3.05 -0.74
N ASP A 172 1.67 2.43 -0.79
CA ASP A 172 0.92 1.91 0.33
C ASP A 172 0.83 0.39 0.25
N LEU A 173 1.44 -0.31 1.21
CA LEU A 173 1.41 -1.76 1.29
C LEU A 173 -0.02 -2.25 1.57
N GLN A 174 -0.58 -2.96 0.58
CA GLN A 174 -1.91 -3.58 0.67
C GLN A 174 -1.80 -5.02 1.16
N LYS A 175 -0.78 -5.76 0.69
CA LYS A 175 -0.61 -7.17 1.00
C LYS A 175 0.85 -7.59 0.88
N ILE A 176 1.28 -8.45 1.78
CA ILE A 176 2.54 -9.18 1.69
C ILE A 176 2.30 -10.66 1.99
N ASN A 177 2.95 -11.52 1.22
CA ASN A 177 3.04 -12.94 1.51
C ASN A 177 4.47 -13.42 1.33
N ALA A 178 4.95 -14.25 2.25
CA ALA A 178 6.27 -14.87 2.15
C ALA A 178 6.12 -16.39 1.98
N TYR A 179 6.87 -16.97 1.05
CA TYR A 179 6.84 -18.41 0.78
C TYR A 179 8.20 -18.92 0.31
N TRP A 180 8.42 -20.22 0.40
CA TRP A 180 9.64 -20.85 -0.10
C TRP A 180 9.45 -21.36 -1.52
N LYS A 181 10.42 -21.07 -2.39
CA LYS A 181 10.51 -21.60 -3.76
C LYS A 181 11.97 -21.78 -4.12
N ASP A 182 12.33 -22.96 -4.62
CA ASP A 182 13.69 -23.30 -5.07
C ASP A 182 14.80 -22.92 -4.06
N GLY A 183 14.55 -23.16 -2.77
CA GLY A 183 15.48 -22.85 -1.68
C GLY A 183 15.63 -21.36 -1.34
N LYS A 184 14.83 -20.49 -1.95
CA LYS A 184 14.79 -19.04 -1.67
C LYS A 184 13.51 -18.67 -0.93
N ARG A 185 13.62 -17.72 0.00
CA ARG A 185 12.45 -17.07 0.61
C ARG A 185 11.97 -15.95 -0.30
N MET A 186 10.84 -16.18 -0.94
CA MET A 186 10.18 -15.26 -1.85
C MET A 186 9.21 -14.35 -1.09
N TYR A 187 9.04 -13.13 -1.57
CA TYR A 187 8.09 -12.13 -1.10
C TYR A 187 7.21 -11.73 -2.28
N ASP A 188 5.89 -11.89 -2.14
CA ASP A 188 4.88 -11.42 -3.09
C ASP A 188 4.12 -10.27 -2.43
N VAL A 189 4.30 -9.07 -2.99
CA VAL A 189 3.90 -7.81 -2.40
C VAL A 189 2.98 -7.08 -3.36
N LEU A 190 1.86 -6.60 -2.83
CA LEU A 190 0.94 -5.71 -3.53
C LEU A 190 0.95 -4.34 -2.87
N LEU A 191 1.19 -3.32 -3.68
CA LEU A 191 1.28 -1.92 -3.28
C LEU A 191 0.29 -1.10 -4.10
N THR A 192 -0.22 -0.01 -3.52
CA THR A 192 -0.97 1.02 -4.24
C THR A 192 -0.12 2.28 -4.32
N GLU A 193 0.02 2.85 -5.51
CA GLU A 193 0.72 4.12 -5.75
C GLU A 193 -0.24 5.31 -5.62
N TYR A 194 0.15 6.32 -4.85
CA TYR A 194 -0.55 7.60 -4.75
C TYR A 194 0.20 8.71 -5.48
N LEU A 195 -0.56 9.51 -6.24
CA LEU A 195 -0.02 10.63 -7.02
C LEU A 195 -0.15 11.95 -6.25
N PHE A 196 0.96 12.69 -6.21
CA PHE A 196 1.02 14.08 -5.76
C PHE A 196 1.71 14.90 -6.83
N SER A 197 1.00 15.85 -7.46
CA SER A 197 1.54 16.63 -8.59
C SER A 197 2.78 17.45 -8.24
N GLU A 198 2.91 17.80 -6.96
CA GLU A 198 4.05 18.50 -6.38
C GLU A 198 5.35 17.70 -6.51
N TYR A 199 5.26 16.38 -6.62
CA TYR A 199 6.39 15.46 -6.72
C TYR A 199 6.61 14.90 -8.13
N GLU A 200 5.76 15.26 -9.10
CA GLU A 200 5.86 14.74 -10.48
C GLU A 200 7.23 15.04 -11.10
N PHE A 201 7.83 16.20 -10.78
CA PHE A 201 9.09 16.64 -11.38
C PHE A 201 10.27 16.72 -10.40
N GLU A 202 10.02 16.75 -9.09
CA GLU A 202 11.06 16.77 -8.04
C GLU A 202 10.63 15.91 -6.85
N SER A 203 11.14 14.68 -6.79
CA SER A 203 10.61 13.62 -5.94
C SER A 203 10.95 13.71 -4.43
N ILE A 204 11.81 14.64 -3.98
CA ILE A 204 12.34 14.60 -2.60
C ILE A 204 12.40 15.99 -1.90
N ASP A 205 12.42 17.10 -2.62
CA ASP A 205 12.73 18.43 -2.03
C ASP A 205 11.52 19.38 -1.91
N PHE A 206 10.31 18.84 -1.91
CA PHE A 206 9.10 19.67 -1.80
C PHE A 206 9.02 20.37 -0.44
N THR A 207 9.04 21.70 -0.46
CA THR A 207 8.76 22.56 0.68
C THR A 207 7.48 23.35 0.42
N PRO A 208 6.45 23.23 1.27
CA PRO A 208 5.22 24.01 1.13
C PRO A 208 5.49 25.52 1.14
N ASN A 209 4.75 26.26 0.33
CA ASN A 209 4.72 27.72 0.30
C ASN A 209 3.26 28.21 0.28
N ASP A 210 2.90 29.09 1.22
CA ASP A 210 1.56 29.64 1.41
C ASP A 210 0.98 30.36 0.17
N GLU A 211 1.82 30.73 -0.80
CA GLU A 211 1.40 31.39 -2.05
C GLU A 211 0.99 30.42 -3.17
N LYS A 212 1.16 29.10 -2.98
CA LYS A 212 0.86 28.09 -4.02
C LYS A 212 -0.52 27.45 -3.81
N THR A 213 -1.22 27.22 -4.92
CA THR A 213 -2.35 26.28 -4.96
C THR A 213 -1.80 24.86 -5.03
N TYR A 214 -2.20 24.02 -4.09
CA TYR A 214 -1.80 22.62 -4.02
C TYR A 214 -2.81 21.72 -4.72
N SER A 215 -2.36 20.53 -5.12
CA SER A 215 -3.23 19.43 -5.49
C SER A 215 -4.18 19.06 -4.36
N GLU A 216 -5.28 18.41 -4.70
CA GLU A 216 -6.24 17.90 -3.70
C GLU A 216 -5.57 16.98 -2.66
N PRO A 217 -4.75 15.97 -3.03
CA PRO A 217 -4.00 15.18 -2.07
C PRO A 217 -3.09 16.02 -1.16
N MET A 218 -2.37 17.00 -1.72
CA MET A 218 -1.46 17.83 -0.93
C MET A 218 -2.20 18.79 0.01
N THR A 219 -3.33 19.35 -0.43
CA THR A 219 -4.21 20.16 0.43
C THR A 219 -4.72 19.32 1.60
N TYR A 220 -5.05 18.04 1.37
CA TYR A 220 -5.43 17.12 2.43
C TYR A 220 -4.31 16.91 3.46
N VAL A 221 -3.07 16.67 2.99
CA VAL A 221 -1.89 16.57 3.86
C VAL A 221 -1.71 17.84 4.70
N MET A 222 -1.76 19.02 4.08
CA MET A 222 -1.60 20.30 4.78
C MET A 222 -2.70 20.55 5.81
N ASN A 223 -3.94 20.10 5.57
CA ASN A 223 -5.03 20.22 6.52
C ASN A 223 -4.88 19.26 7.71
N LYS A 224 -4.37 18.04 7.49
CA LYS A 224 -4.26 17.01 8.53
C LYS A 224 -2.99 17.11 9.36
N MET A 225 -1.87 17.50 8.74
CA MET A 225 -0.52 17.43 9.31
C MET A 225 0.21 18.78 9.25
N GLY A 226 -0.49 19.87 8.92
CA GLY A 226 0.13 21.18 8.68
C GLY A 226 0.84 21.77 9.88
N ASP A 227 0.38 21.49 11.10
CA ASP A 227 1.01 22.00 12.32
C ASP A 227 2.30 21.22 12.64
N GLU A 228 2.32 19.91 12.43
CA GLU A 228 3.53 19.09 12.51
C GLU A 228 4.57 19.53 11.47
N ILE A 229 4.13 19.80 10.25
CA ILE A 229 4.99 20.30 9.17
C ILE A 229 5.60 21.66 9.55
N LYS A 230 4.79 22.60 10.06
CA LYS A 230 5.29 23.90 10.58
C LYS A 230 6.28 23.74 11.73
N ASN A 231 6.13 22.68 12.52
CA ASN A 231 7.03 22.34 13.62
C ASN A 231 8.26 21.50 13.20
N GLY A 232 8.50 21.36 11.89
CA GLY A 232 9.73 20.76 11.34
C GLY A 232 9.59 19.32 10.83
N MET A 233 8.40 18.74 10.83
CA MET A 233 8.15 17.47 10.13
C MET A 233 8.29 17.68 8.61
N SER A 234 8.91 16.74 7.91
CA SER A 234 8.96 16.78 6.45
C SER A 234 7.60 16.41 5.84
N VAL A 235 7.29 16.91 4.65
CA VAL A 235 6.04 16.56 3.96
C VAL A 235 5.99 15.07 3.61
N ILE A 236 7.13 14.46 3.26
CA ILE A 236 7.22 13.02 3.00
C ILE A 236 6.86 12.22 4.26
N GLU A 237 7.34 12.64 5.43
CA GLU A 237 7.00 11.98 6.70
C GLU A 237 5.52 12.17 7.06
N ALA A 238 4.93 13.33 6.73
CA ALA A 238 3.50 13.55 6.89
C ALA A 238 2.67 12.63 5.95
N ILE A 239 3.06 12.49 4.68
CA ILE A 239 2.44 11.56 3.73
C ILE A 239 2.56 10.12 4.22
N LYS A 240 3.75 9.70 4.66
CA LYS A 240 4.00 8.39 5.26
C LYS A 240 3.08 8.12 6.44
N THR A 241 2.98 9.08 7.36
CA THR A 241 2.14 8.98 8.55
C THR A 241 0.67 8.72 8.18
N LEU A 242 0.14 9.46 7.20
CA LEU A 242 -1.23 9.29 6.73
C LEU A 242 -1.43 7.93 6.04
N ILE A 243 -0.50 7.51 5.17
CA ILE A 243 -0.55 6.19 4.51
C ILE A 243 -0.54 5.05 5.51
N VAL A 244 0.39 5.06 6.47
CA VAL A 244 0.53 4.01 7.48
C VAL A 244 -0.76 3.85 8.29
N LYS A 245 -1.36 4.98 8.70
CA LYS A 245 -2.64 5.03 9.42
C LYS A 245 -3.87 4.73 8.56
N GLY A 246 -3.71 4.58 7.25
CA GLY A 246 -4.83 4.40 6.32
C GLY A 246 -5.69 5.66 6.14
N ASP A 247 -5.21 6.83 6.57
CA ASP A 247 -5.91 8.12 6.40
C ASP A 247 -5.61 8.71 5.01
N VAL A 248 -6.11 8.03 3.98
CA VAL A 248 -5.78 8.26 2.55
C VAL A 248 -7.01 8.60 1.70
N GLU A 249 -8.10 9.04 2.33
CA GLU A 249 -9.40 9.25 1.68
C GLU A 249 -9.33 10.16 0.43
N ASN A 250 -8.53 11.22 0.49
CA ASN A 250 -8.34 12.17 -0.61
C ASN A 250 -7.01 11.96 -1.36
N PHE A 251 -6.35 10.82 -1.17
CA PHE A 251 -5.16 10.50 -1.95
C PHE A 251 -5.57 9.90 -3.28
N LYS A 252 -5.10 10.52 -4.37
CA LYS A 252 -5.40 10.07 -5.72
C LYS A 252 -4.60 8.81 -6.03
N ARG A 253 -5.28 7.66 -6.10
CA ARG A 253 -4.68 6.41 -6.58
C ARG A 253 -4.30 6.54 -8.05
N ARG A 254 -3.14 5.99 -8.41
CA ARG A 254 -2.63 5.98 -9.78
C ARG A 254 -2.62 4.58 -10.36
N GLU A 255 -2.02 3.65 -9.63
CA GLU A 255 -1.88 2.26 -10.07
C GLU A 255 -1.64 1.32 -8.88
N SER A 256 -1.95 0.05 -9.10
CA SER A 256 -1.48 -1.05 -8.28
C SER A 256 -0.15 -1.58 -8.83
N LEU A 257 0.81 -1.83 -7.95
CA LEU A 257 2.10 -2.44 -8.25
C LEU A 257 2.22 -3.78 -7.51
N ARG A 258 2.36 -4.88 -8.27
CA ARG A 258 2.72 -6.18 -7.71
C ARG A 258 4.17 -6.49 -8.00
N ILE A 259 4.93 -6.83 -6.97
CA ILE A 259 6.32 -7.27 -7.09
C ILE A 259 6.51 -8.63 -6.43
N ILE A 260 7.28 -9.51 -7.07
CA ILE A 260 7.76 -10.75 -6.48
C ILE A 260 9.28 -10.73 -6.50
N PHE A 261 9.90 -10.88 -5.34
CA PHE A 261 11.35 -10.84 -5.22
C PHE A 261 11.85 -11.79 -4.12
N TYR A 262 13.16 -12.03 -4.12
CA TYR A 262 13.87 -12.57 -2.96
C TYR A 262 15.03 -11.65 -2.59
N VAL A 263 15.54 -11.79 -1.37
CA VAL A 263 16.75 -11.09 -0.96
C VAL A 263 17.93 -12.05 -1.13
N ASN A 264 18.93 -11.64 -1.90
CA ASN A 264 20.17 -12.40 -2.02
C ASN A 264 20.89 -12.40 -0.67
N GLU A 265 21.12 -13.59 -0.10
CA GLU A 265 21.68 -13.73 1.25
C GLU A 265 23.13 -13.20 1.39
N VAL A 266 23.88 -13.14 0.29
CA VAL A 266 25.27 -12.70 0.28
C VAL A 266 25.35 -11.18 0.11
N SER A 267 24.64 -10.62 -0.87
CA SER A 267 24.73 -9.20 -1.18
C SER A 267 23.72 -8.33 -0.43
N GLY A 268 22.65 -8.93 0.09
CA GLY A 268 21.50 -8.20 0.65
C GLY A 268 20.63 -7.52 -0.42
N ASN A 269 20.92 -7.70 -1.71
CA ASN A 269 20.15 -7.08 -2.77
C ASN A 269 18.81 -7.77 -2.96
N MET A 270 17.77 -6.98 -3.22
CA MET A 270 16.49 -7.47 -3.71
C MET A 270 16.64 -7.89 -5.17
N VAL A 271 16.32 -9.14 -5.47
CA VAL A 271 16.27 -9.69 -6.83
C VAL A 271 14.81 -9.85 -7.23
N PHE A 272 14.34 -8.96 -8.10
CA PHE A 272 12.99 -8.96 -8.65
C PHE A 272 12.85 -10.04 -9.72
N THR A 273 11.78 -10.81 -9.60
CA THR A 273 11.44 -11.93 -10.50
C THR A 273 10.09 -11.72 -11.18
N HIS A 274 9.29 -10.78 -10.70
CA HIS A 274 8.04 -10.35 -11.33
C HIS A 274 7.76 -8.92 -10.91
N VAL A 275 7.34 -8.10 -11.86
CA VAL A 275 6.88 -6.72 -11.65
C VAL A 275 5.72 -6.49 -12.61
N GLU A 276 4.55 -6.18 -12.07
CA GLU A 276 3.32 -5.92 -12.83
C GLU A 276 2.63 -4.66 -12.31
N ARG A 277 2.29 -3.73 -13.21
CA ARG A 277 1.49 -2.55 -12.90
C ARG A 277 0.08 -2.67 -13.47
N LYS A 278 -0.91 -2.16 -12.74
CA LYS A 278 -2.30 -2.08 -13.19
C LYS A 278 -2.84 -0.70 -12.89
N VAL A 279 -3.18 0.04 -13.95
CA VAL A 279 -3.87 1.33 -13.82
C VAL A 279 -5.27 1.07 -13.25
N GLU A 280 -5.62 1.81 -12.20
CA GLU A 280 -6.94 1.75 -11.54
C GLU A 280 -7.93 2.76 -12.15
#